data_AF-A0A7X7IAC7-F1
#
_entry.id   AF-A0A7X7IAC7-F1
#
_cell.length_a   1.000
_cell.length_b   1.000
_cell.length_c   1.000
_cell.angle_alpha   90.00
_cell.angle_beta   90.00
_cell.angle_gamma   90.00
#
_symmetry.space_group_name_H-M   'P 1'
#
loop_
_entity.id
_entity.type
_entity.pdbx_description
1 polymer ?
#
loop_
_entity_poly.entity_id
_entity_poly.type
_entity_poly.pdbx_seq_one_letter_code
_entity_poly.pdbx_strand_id
1 'polypeptide(L)'
;MVATDSAVLDKLVSNVQEVMARGARVIAIASDGNERLQGMVGELLYVPRTDEMLAPLLATVPLQLFAYYVAKARGEKVDQPRNLAKTVTVE
;
A
#
# COMPACT_ATOMS: atom_id res chain seq x y z
N MET A 1 -1.05 0.01 -4.44
CA MET A 1 -0.39 -1.24 -4.87
C MET A 1 0.95 -1.36 -4.17
N VAL A 2 1.33 -2.53 -3.69
CA VAL A 2 2.67 -2.78 -3.12
C VAL A 2 3.54 -3.39 -4.22
N ALA A 3 4.65 -2.73 -4.55
CA ALA A 3 5.52 -3.04 -5.68
C ALA A 3 7.00 -2.88 -5.26
N THR A 4 7.36 -3.44 -4.10
CA THR A 4 8.75 -3.51 -3.65
C THR A 4 9.55 -4.47 -4.52
N ASP A 5 10.87 -4.31 -4.50
CA ASP A 5 11.82 -5.20 -5.18
C ASP A 5 11.52 -6.66 -4.82
N SER A 6 11.20 -7.46 -5.84
CA SER A 6 10.78 -8.86 -5.72
C SER A 6 10.87 -9.57 -7.05
N ALA A 7 10.87 -10.89 -7.05
CA ALA A 7 10.89 -11.70 -8.27
C ALA A 7 9.66 -11.48 -9.19
N VAL A 8 8.58 -10.89 -8.66
CA VAL A 8 7.33 -10.65 -9.39
C VAL A 8 7.11 -9.19 -9.79
N LEU A 9 8.07 -8.30 -9.53
CA LEU A 9 7.92 -6.87 -9.76
C LEU A 9 7.56 -6.52 -11.22
N ASP A 10 8.10 -7.24 -12.21
CA ASP A 10 7.78 -7.08 -13.64
C ASP A 10 6.31 -7.29 -13.93
N LYS A 11 5.73 -8.34 -13.37
CA LYS A 11 4.31 -8.66 -13.52
C LYS A 11 3.46 -7.60 -12.83
N LEU A 12 3.87 -7.13 -11.66
CA LEU A 12 3.15 -6.08 -10.93
C LEU A 12 3.15 -4.77 -11.70
N VAL A 13 4.27 -4.35 -12.31
CA VAL A 13 4.33 -3.13 -13.14
C VAL A 13 3.44 -3.26 -14.37
N SER A 14 3.42 -4.42 -15.04
CA SER A 14 2.47 -4.69 -16.14
C SER A 14 1.01 -4.52 -15.69
N ASN A 15 0.65 -5.08 -14.54
CA ASN A 15 -0.69 -4.95 -13.99
C ASN A 15 -1.06 -3.48 -13.70
N VAL A 16 -0.11 -2.65 -13.26
CA VAL A 16 -0.34 -1.20 -13.08
C VAL A 16 -0.67 -0.54 -14.40
N GLN A 17 0.11 -0.80 -15.44
CA GLN A 17 -0.11 -0.21 -16.75
C GLN A 17 -1.50 -0.56 -17.28
N GLU A 18 -1.92 -1.81 -17.11
CA GLU A 18 -3.25 -2.27 -17.53
C GLU A 18 -4.39 -1.56 -16.79
N VAL A 19 -4.30 -1.39 -15.47
CA VAL A 19 -5.36 -0.71 -14.72
C VAL A 19 -5.36 0.80 -14.96
N MET A 20 -4.18 1.40 -15.14
CA MET A 20 -4.05 2.83 -15.48
C MET A 20 -4.64 3.11 -16.87
N ALA A 21 -4.43 2.22 -17.84
CA ALA A 21 -5.05 2.32 -19.17
C ALA A 21 -6.58 2.30 -19.12
N ARG A 22 -7.17 1.78 -18.04
CA ARG A 22 -8.63 1.78 -17.77
C ARG A 22 -9.09 2.95 -16.90
N GLY A 23 -8.22 3.94 -16.68
CA GLY A 23 -8.53 5.16 -15.94
C GLY A 23 -8.44 5.04 -14.42
N ALA A 24 -7.85 3.98 -13.88
CA ALA A 24 -7.63 3.88 -12.45
C ALA A 24 -6.63 4.94 -11.96
N ARG A 25 -6.85 5.51 -10.77
CA ARG A 25 -5.84 6.30 -10.07
C ARG A 25 -5.08 5.38 -9.12
N VAL A 26 -3.78 5.19 -9.35
CA VAL A 26 -2.94 4.29 -8.56
C VAL A 26 -2.06 5.07 -7.59
N ILE A 27 -2.08 4.66 -6.32
CA ILE A 27 -1.06 4.96 -5.31
C ILE A 27 -0.18 3.72 -5.19
N ALA A 28 1.13 3.83 -5.38
CA ALA A 28 2.07 2.72 -5.28
C ALA A 28 3.06 2.87 -4.13
N ILE A 29 3.49 1.74 -3.56
CA ILE A 29 4.57 1.65 -2.59
C ILE A 29 5.72 0.89 -3.26
N ALA A 30 6.91 1.47 -3.31
CA ALA A 30 8.09 0.90 -3.96
C ALA A 30 9.31 0.91 -3.02
N SER A 31 10.30 0.07 -3.33
CA SER A 31 11.60 0.14 -2.67
C SER A 31 12.29 1.45 -3.02
N ASP A 32 12.96 2.06 -2.04
CA ASP A 32 13.70 3.30 -2.23
C ASP A 32 14.74 3.18 -3.37
N GLY A 33 14.82 4.21 -4.20
CA GLY A 33 15.62 4.23 -5.43
C GLY A 33 15.12 3.31 -6.56
N ASN A 34 13.94 2.67 -6.44
CA ASN A 34 13.30 2.01 -7.57
C ASN A 34 12.39 2.98 -8.33
N GLU A 35 12.79 3.33 -9.55
CA GLU A 35 12.10 4.34 -10.37
C GLU A 35 11.11 3.75 -11.38
N ARG A 36 10.86 2.44 -11.36
CA ARG A 36 10.07 1.78 -12.42
C ARG A 36 8.61 2.24 -12.54
N LEU A 37 8.06 2.78 -11.46
CA LEU A 37 6.71 3.34 -11.42
C LEU A 37 6.70 4.88 -11.44
N GLN A 38 7.87 5.52 -11.48
CA GLN A 38 7.98 6.98 -11.48
C GLN A 38 7.33 7.56 -12.73
N GLY A 39 6.49 8.59 -12.54
CA GLY A 39 5.73 9.23 -13.62
C GLY A 39 4.59 8.36 -14.20
N MET A 40 4.48 7.09 -13.83
CA MET A 40 3.42 6.18 -14.29
C MET A 40 2.20 6.19 -13.37
N VAL A 41 2.44 6.30 -12.05
CA VAL A 41 1.38 6.28 -11.03
C VAL A 41 1.05 7.69 -10.54
N GLY A 42 -0.15 7.85 -9.98
CA GLY A 42 -0.59 9.15 -9.46
C GLY A 42 0.13 9.57 -8.18
N GLU A 43 0.52 8.61 -7.34
CA GLU A 43 1.31 8.83 -6.14
C GLU A 43 2.27 7.66 -5.93
N LEU A 44 3.51 7.96 -5.55
CA LEU A 44 4.55 6.97 -5.29
C LEU A 44 5.16 7.19 -3.90
N LEU A 45 5.05 6.17 -3.05
CA LEU A 45 5.59 6.16 -1.70
C LEU A 45 6.79 5.21 -1.65
N TYR A 46 7.90 5.68 -1.08
CA TYR A 46 9.09 4.86 -0.91
C TYR A 46 9.16 4.26 0.49
N VAL A 47 9.56 2.99 0.56
CA VAL A 47 10.01 2.33 1.79
C VAL A 47 11.49 1.96 1.64
N PRO A 48 12.28 1.91 2.73
CA PRO A 48 13.69 1.53 2.64
C PRO A 48 13.87 0.22 1.88
N ARG A 49 14.83 0.18 0.97
CA ARG A 49 15.21 -1.06 0.29
C ARG A 49 15.70 -2.07 1.33
N THR A 50 15.13 -3.27 1.30
CA THR A 50 15.43 -4.36 2.24
C THR A 50 15.29 -5.70 1.52
N ASP A 51 15.66 -6.78 2.20
CA ASP A 51 15.41 -8.16 1.73
C ASP A 51 13.92 -8.38 1.39
N GLU A 52 13.65 -9.13 0.33
CA GLU A 52 12.29 -9.41 -0.17
C GLU A 52 11.39 -10.00 0.92
N MET A 53 11.93 -10.82 1.84
CA MET A 53 11.16 -11.40 2.95
C MET A 53 10.76 -10.36 4.00
N LEU A 54 11.53 -9.27 4.12
CA LEU A 54 11.28 -8.19 5.09
C LEU A 54 10.49 -7.02 4.49
N ALA A 55 10.45 -6.91 3.16
CA ALA A 55 9.72 -5.84 2.47
C ALA A 55 8.24 -5.72 2.89
N PRO A 56 7.48 -6.81 3.12
CA PRO A 56 6.09 -6.72 3.60
C PRO A 56 5.94 -6.01 4.94
N LEU A 57 6.93 -6.14 5.84
CA LEU A 57 6.91 -5.49 7.15
C LEU A 57 6.96 -3.96 6.98
N LEU A 58 7.89 -3.48 6.14
CA LEU A 58 8.04 -2.05 5.89
C LEU A 58 6.88 -1.49 5.07
N ALA A 59 6.37 -2.24 4.09
CA ALA A 59 5.23 -1.83 3.26
C ALA A 59 3.92 -1.70 4.08
N THR A 60 3.81 -2.39 5.22
CA THR A 60 2.64 -2.29 6.10
C THR A 60 2.52 -0.90 6.75
N VAL A 61 3.63 -0.24 7.07
CA VAL A 61 3.64 1.06 7.75
C VAL A 61 2.89 2.15 6.97
N PRO A 62 3.20 2.43 5.68
CA PRO A 62 2.44 3.41 4.91
C PRO A 62 0.97 2.99 4.70
N LEU A 63 0.66 1.69 4.64
CA LEU A 63 -0.73 1.22 4.53
C LEU A 63 -1.53 1.50 5.81
N GLN A 64 -0.92 1.29 6.99
CA GLN A 64 -1.51 1.63 8.28
C GLN A 64 -1.75 3.13 8.41
N LEU A 65 -0.76 3.95 8.02
CA LEU A 65 -0.88 5.40 8.02
C LEU A 65 -1.95 5.88 7.03
N PHE A 66 -2.01 5.29 5.83
CA PHE A 66 -3.06 5.60 4.86
C PHE A 66 -4.45 5.32 5.43
N ALA A 67 -4.67 4.15 6.03
CA ALA A 67 -5.93 3.80 6.65
C ALA A 67 -6.29 4.77 7.80
N TYR A 68 -5.32 5.10 8.66
CA TYR A 68 -5.49 6.05 9.75
C TYR A 68 -5.92 7.44 9.24
N TYR A 69 -5.21 8.00 8.27
CA TYR A 69 -5.50 9.35 7.76
C TYR A 69 -6.80 9.39 6.97
N VAL A 70 -7.14 8.34 6.21
CA VAL A 70 -8.45 8.25 5.54
C VAL A 70 -9.59 8.18 6.56
N ALA A 71 -9.46 7.34 7.59
CA ALA A 71 -10.48 7.24 8.64
C ALA A 71 -10.66 8.58 9.38
N LYS A 72 -9.54 9.21 9.76
CA LYS A 72 -9.54 10.53 10.41
C LYS A 72 -10.18 11.61 9.54
N ALA A 73 -9.82 11.67 8.25
CA ALA A 73 -10.38 12.64 7.31
C ALA A 73 -11.90 12.46 7.09
N ARG A 74 -12.40 11.22 7.25
CA ARG A 74 -13.82 10.90 7.15
C ARG A 74 -14.60 11.07 8.47
N GLY A 75 -13.94 11.43 9.57
CA GLY A 75 -14.56 11.55 10.89
C GLY A 75 -14.95 10.21 11.51
N GLU A 76 -14.34 9.11 11.08
CA GLU A 76 -14.60 7.76 11.61
C GLU A 76 -13.91 7.56 12.97
N LYS A 77 -14.46 6.66 13.80
CA LYS A 77 -13.85 6.27 15.08
C LYS A 77 -12.66 5.33 14.86
N VAL A 78 -11.46 5.90 14.79
CA VAL A 78 -10.20 5.16 14.52
C VAL A 78 -9.96 4.03 15.53
N ASP A 79 -10.06 4.33 16.84
CA ASP A 79 -9.73 3.36 17.90
C ASP A 79 -10.88 2.39 18.21
N GLN A 80 -12.09 2.72 17.77
CA GLN A 80 -13.32 1.95 18.02
C GLN A 80 -14.17 1.87 16.75
N PRO A 81 -13.68 1.17 15.71
CA PRO A 81 -14.41 1.01 14.47
C PRO A 81 -15.75 0.30 14.72
N ARG A 82 -16.78 0.73 13.99
CA ARG A 82 -18.13 0.16 14.10
C ARG A 82 -18.10 -1.36 13.92
N ASN A 83 -18.92 -2.06 14.71
CA ASN A 83 -19.13 -3.51 14.63
C ASN A 83 -17.89 -4.37 14.93
N LEU A 84 -16.82 -3.80 15.50
CA LEU A 84 -15.62 -4.54 15.86
C LEU A 84 -15.35 -4.49 17.37
N ALA A 85 -14.79 -5.58 17.88
CA ALA A 85 -14.23 -5.68 19.22
C ALA A 85 -12.73 -5.96 19.11
N LYS A 86 -11.95 -5.53 20.11
CA LYS A 86 -10.50 -5.79 20.14
C LYS A 86 -10.17 -7.29 20.16
N THR A 87 -11.01 -8.08 20.79
CA THR A 87 -10.95 -9.54 20.86
C THR A 87 -12.37 -10.08 20.87
N VAL A 88 -12.64 -11.15 20.12
CA VAL A 88 -13.92 -11.87 20.17
C VAL A 88 -13.77 -12.99 21.19
N THR A 89 -14.48 -12.91 22.31
CA THR A 89 -14.32 -13.83 23.45
C THR A 89 -15.59 -14.60 23.79
N VAL A 90 -16.54 -14.71 22.85
CA VAL A 90 -17.76 -15.51 23.00
C VAL A 90 -17.85 -16.48 21.82
N GLU A 91 -18.07 -17.77 22.11
CA GLU A 91 -18.38 -18.83 21.14
C GLU A 91 -19.82 -18.72 20.65
#